data_AF-A0AAU3IIG8-F1
#
_entry.id   AF-A0AAU3IIG8-F1
#
_cell.length_a   1.000
_cell.length_b   1.000
_cell.length_c   1.000
_cell.angle_alpha   90.00
_cell.angle_beta   90.00
_cell.angle_gamma   90.00
#
_symmetry.space_group_name_H-M   'P 1'
#
loop_
_entity.id
_entity.type
_entity.pdbx_description
1 polymer ?
#
loop_
_entity_poly.entity_id
_entity_poly.type
_entity_poly.pdbx_seq_one_letter_code
_entity_poly.pdbx_strand_id
1 'polypeptide(L)'
;MRDVAADSPPVVVDAMGGDHGPAEIVRGVVQARREHGVPVVLAGRAGVVRAELARLGAVGEIDVAHADDVVPMTERGAGAVRMARSSLAVGLGLVRDGAGAAFVSAGSTGAVAACATDRLGTAPAVLRPALAVALPTTAGGATVLIDAGATVDPTPEMLAQFALLGASYARLVLGVADPRVGLLSIGAEPGKGNRLTRRAEILLRGLPLRFHGPVEGGDVLTGVADVIVTDGFTGNVVLKNVEGTVRATLALLATEVGRGAGTDAGAGAGAGAEALRRVAGRYDPETHGGAALLGLTGTVVVAHGSSRARTIARACVVARDLARGEVVARLGDRPAVRPAR
;
A
#
# COMPACT_ATOMS: atom_id res chain seq x y z
N MET A 1 5.65 18.03 30.84
CA MET A 1 5.07 17.25 29.73
C MET A 1 6.05 17.39 28.57
N ARG A 2 6.91 16.39 28.35
CA ARG A 2 7.91 16.45 27.25
C ARG A 2 7.18 16.30 25.92
N ASP A 3 7.57 17.13 24.97
CA ASP A 3 7.00 17.20 23.64
C ASP A 3 7.34 15.91 22.86
N VAL A 4 6.35 15.03 22.71
CA VAL A 4 6.50 13.70 22.08
C VAL A 4 6.78 13.81 20.56
N ALA A 5 6.73 15.02 19.99
CA ALA A 5 7.01 15.25 18.57
C ALA A 5 8.50 15.13 18.20
N ALA A 6 9.44 15.30 19.15
CA ALA A 6 10.87 15.34 18.86
C ALA A 6 11.58 13.97 18.85
N ASP A 7 10.94 12.90 19.35
CA ASP A 7 11.60 11.62 19.66
C ASP A 7 11.13 10.42 18.80
N SER A 8 10.31 10.66 17.76
CA SER A 8 9.91 9.59 16.84
C SER A 8 10.96 9.40 15.74
N PRO A 9 11.47 8.18 15.49
CA PRO A 9 12.41 7.93 14.40
C PRO A 9 11.84 8.35 13.04
N PRO A 10 12.69 8.76 12.07
CA PRO A 10 12.24 9.24 10.77
C PRO A 10 11.61 8.14 9.91
N VAL A 11 10.77 8.55 8.96
CA VAL A 11 10.38 7.70 7.84
C VAL A 11 11.54 7.62 6.86
N VAL A 12 11.99 6.41 6.57
CA VAL A 12 13.07 6.15 5.61
C VAL A 12 12.45 5.94 4.23
N VAL A 13 12.95 6.66 3.23
CA VAL A 13 12.40 6.64 1.88
C VAL A 13 13.47 6.19 0.89
N ASP A 14 13.17 5.15 0.12
CA ASP A 14 13.96 4.76 -1.04
C ASP A 14 13.89 5.84 -2.12
N ALA A 15 14.97 6.61 -2.25
CA ALA A 15 15.07 7.72 -3.18
C ALA A 15 15.24 7.26 -4.64
N MET A 16 15.47 5.97 -4.88
CA MET A 16 15.89 5.46 -6.19
C MET A 16 14.83 4.65 -6.92
N GLY A 17 13.81 4.16 -6.19
CA GLY A 17 12.70 3.39 -6.75
C GLY A 17 11.64 4.26 -7.43
N GLY A 18 11.01 3.72 -8.48
CA GLY A 18 9.92 4.36 -9.22
C GLY A 18 10.29 4.73 -10.67
N ASP A 19 9.27 4.88 -11.52
CA ASP A 19 9.40 5.09 -12.96
C ASP A 19 9.93 6.50 -13.30
N HIS A 20 9.71 7.46 -12.39
CA HIS A 20 10.15 8.85 -12.53
C HIS A 20 11.53 9.11 -11.88
N GLY A 21 12.14 8.08 -11.28
CA GLY A 21 13.43 8.17 -10.61
C GLY A 21 13.46 9.15 -9.44
N PRO A 22 14.67 9.56 -8.99
CA PRO A 22 14.84 10.31 -7.75
C PRO A 22 14.19 11.69 -7.70
N ALA A 23 13.96 12.35 -8.83
CA ALA A 23 13.45 13.72 -8.85
C ALA A 23 12.07 13.85 -8.19
N GLU A 24 11.12 12.99 -8.56
CA GLU A 24 9.77 13.01 -7.98
C GLU A 24 9.75 12.51 -6.55
N ILE A 25 10.57 11.50 -6.23
CA ILE A 25 10.68 10.99 -4.85
C ILE A 25 11.22 12.07 -3.91
N VAL A 26 12.36 12.69 -4.25
CA VAL A 26 12.97 13.74 -3.42
C VAL A 26 12.05 14.94 -3.28
N ARG A 27 11.37 15.36 -4.36
CA ARG A 27 10.35 16.42 -4.28
C ARG A 27 9.23 16.07 -3.31
N GLY A 28 8.71 14.84 -3.37
CA GLY A 28 7.66 14.38 -2.45
C GLY A 28 8.12 14.29 -1.00
N VAL A 29 9.37 13.91 -0.75
CA VAL A 29 9.94 13.89 0.60
C VAL A 29 10.13 15.29 1.16
N VAL A 30 10.60 16.25 0.36
CA VAL A 30 10.66 17.67 0.73
C VAL A 30 9.25 18.19 1.07
N GLN A 31 8.24 17.82 0.27
CA GLN A 31 6.86 18.18 0.53
C GLN A 31 6.35 17.59 1.86
N ALA A 32 6.58 16.30 2.12
CA ALA A 32 6.22 15.66 3.40
C ALA A 32 6.88 16.34 4.60
N ARG A 33 8.15 16.73 4.48
CA ARG A 33 8.89 17.41 5.54
C ARG A 33 8.32 18.80 5.81
N ARG A 34 8.16 19.63 4.78
CA ARG A 34 7.78 21.04 4.91
C ARG A 34 6.28 21.25 5.17
N GLU A 35 5.41 20.50 4.50
CA GLU A 35 3.95 20.69 4.58
C GLU A 35 3.29 19.84 5.67
N HIS A 36 3.87 18.69 6.00
CA HIS A 36 3.27 17.73 6.94
C HIS A 36 4.12 17.46 8.18
N GLY A 37 5.28 18.11 8.30
CA GLY A 37 6.19 17.98 9.44
C GLY A 37 6.70 16.55 9.66
N VAL A 38 6.69 15.70 8.62
CA VAL A 38 7.15 14.31 8.76
C VAL A 38 8.68 14.30 8.86
N PRO A 39 9.30 13.74 9.91
CA PRO A 39 10.73 13.50 9.95
C PRO A 39 11.09 12.42 8.92
N VAL A 40 12.08 12.68 8.07
CA VAL A 40 12.38 11.86 6.89
C VAL A 40 13.88 11.70 6.68
N VAL A 41 14.26 10.54 6.12
CA VAL A 41 15.62 10.22 5.66
C VAL A 41 15.53 9.62 4.27
N LEU A 42 16.42 10.03 3.35
CA LEU A 42 16.49 9.48 2.00
C LEU A 42 17.59 8.42 1.89
N ALA A 43 17.24 7.19 1.50
CA ALA A 43 18.21 6.15 1.18
C ALA A 43 18.45 6.10 -0.33
N GLY A 44 19.70 6.27 -0.77
CA GLY A 44 20.02 6.25 -2.19
C GLY A 44 21.42 6.72 -2.54
N ARG A 45 21.70 6.88 -3.83
CA ARG A 45 22.99 7.37 -4.32
C ARG A 45 23.17 8.82 -3.90
N ALA A 46 23.97 9.04 -2.84
CA ALA A 46 24.08 10.34 -2.17
C ALA A 46 24.36 11.53 -3.11
N GLY A 47 25.22 11.35 -4.12
CA GLY A 47 25.49 12.42 -5.09
C GLY A 47 24.26 12.84 -5.90
N VAL A 48 23.46 11.86 -6.36
CA VAL A 48 22.23 12.10 -7.12
C VAL A 48 21.17 12.74 -6.23
N VAL A 49 20.96 12.19 -5.02
CA VAL A 49 19.96 12.69 -4.08
C VAL A 49 20.27 14.12 -3.62
N ARG A 50 21.53 14.42 -3.30
CA ARG A 50 21.95 15.77 -2.90
C ARG A 50 21.80 16.79 -4.04
N ALA A 51 22.01 16.39 -5.29
CA ALA A 51 21.77 17.25 -6.43
C ALA A 51 20.28 17.63 -6.55
N GLU A 52 19.37 16.66 -6.40
CA GLU A 52 17.92 16.95 -6.42
C GLU A 52 17.49 17.83 -5.23
N LEU A 53 18.02 17.58 -4.02
CA LEU A 53 17.79 18.46 -2.86
C LEU A 53 18.28 19.89 -3.12
N ALA A 54 19.42 20.07 -3.79
CA ALA A 54 19.94 21.38 -4.15
C ALA A 54 19.01 22.12 -5.13
N ARG A 55 18.46 21.43 -6.13
CA ARG A 55 17.50 22.01 -7.08
C ARG A 55 16.22 22.52 -6.41
N LEU A 56 15.85 21.92 -5.28
CA LEU A 56 14.67 22.28 -4.49
C LEU A 56 14.98 23.27 -3.34
N GLY A 57 16.24 23.69 -3.20
CA GLY A 57 16.68 24.54 -2.10
C GLY A 57 16.50 23.89 -0.72
N ALA A 58 16.69 22.57 -0.63
CA ALA A 58 16.46 21.76 0.58
C ALA A 58 17.76 21.09 1.10
N VAL A 59 18.92 21.67 0.78
CA VAL A 59 20.21 21.13 1.23
C VAL A 59 20.32 21.25 2.74
N GLY A 60 20.64 20.14 3.41
CA GLY A 60 20.78 20.09 4.87
C GLY A 60 19.46 20.01 5.64
N GLU A 61 18.30 20.03 4.96
CA GLU A 61 16.99 19.84 5.61
C GLU A 61 16.66 18.36 5.84
N ILE A 62 17.22 17.48 5.01
CA ILE A 62 16.92 16.04 4.98
C ILE A 62 18.24 15.27 4.89
N ASP A 63 18.40 14.32 5.80
CA ASP A 63 19.56 13.44 5.82
C ASP A 63 19.52 12.40 4.69
N VAL A 64 20.70 12.02 4.21
CA VAL A 64 20.87 11.07 3.11
C VAL A 64 21.72 9.89 3.56
N ALA A 65 21.11 8.72 3.62
CA ALA A 65 21.80 7.44 3.82
C ALA A 65 22.31 6.94 2.47
N HIS A 66 23.63 6.87 2.33
CA HIS A 66 24.25 6.46 1.08
C HIS A 66 24.00 4.98 0.78
N ALA A 67 23.64 4.69 -0.47
CA ALA A 67 23.59 3.36 -1.03
C ALA A 67 24.39 3.31 -2.35
N ASP A 68 25.15 2.24 -2.53
CA ASP A 68 25.99 2.03 -3.73
C ASP A 68 25.13 1.59 -4.93
N ASP A 69 24.18 0.71 -4.65
CA ASP A 69 23.42 -0.02 -5.65
C ASP A 69 21.96 0.46 -5.73
N VAL A 70 21.30 0.16 -6.85
CA VAL A 70 19.88 0.44 -7.07
C VAL A 70 19.25 -0.81 -7.67
N VAL A 71 18.14 -1.25 -7.10
CA VAL A 71 17.38 -2.39 -7.66
C VAL A 71 16.58 -1.91 -8.87
N PRO A 72 16.74 -2.49 -10.06
CA PRO A 72 15.97 -2.10 -11.24
C PRO A 72 14.48 -2.40 -11.09
N MET A 73 13.62 -1.59 -11.73
CA MET A 73 12.16 -1.82 -11.74
C MET A 73 11.74 -3.14 -12.41
N THR A 74 12.63 -3.76 -13.19
CA THR A 74 12.40 -5.06 -13.84
C THR A 74 12.68 -6.25 -12.93
N GLU A 75 13.38 -6.06 -11.81
CA GLU A 75 13.68 -7.11 -10.84
C GLU A 75 12.44 -7.40 -9.98
N ARG A 76 12.16 -8.69 -9.74
CA ARG A 76 10.89 -9.13 -9.10
C ARG A 76 11.07 -9.87 -7.78
N GLY A 77 12.29 -10.13 -7.33
CA GLY A 77 12.48 -10.70 -5.99
C GLY A 77 13.92 -11.08 -5.68
N ALA A 78 14.33 -12.28 -6.06
CA ALA A 78 15.57 -12.89 -5.57
C ALA A 78 16.85 -12.13 -5.97
N GLY A 79 16.85 -11.42 -7.11
CA GLY A 79 17.97 -10.58 -7.50
C GLY A 79 18.15 -9.38 -6.57
N ALA A 80 17.04 -8.78 -6.14
CA ALA A 80 17.04 -7.61 -5.26
C ALA A 80 17.68 -7.92 -3.90
N VAL A 81 17.37 -9.07 -3.32
CA VAL A 81 17.88 -9.49 -1.99
C VAL A 81 19.42 -9.61 -1.99
N ARG A 82 20.00 -10.07 -3.11
CA ARG A 82 21.47 -10.19 -3.25
C ARG A 82 22.18 -8.84 -3.32
N MET A 83 21.48 -7.76 -3.65
CA MET A 83 22.04 -6.40 -3.74
C MET A 83 22.06 -5.76 -2.34
N ALA A 84 22.95 -6.27 -1.48
CA ALA A 84 23.00 -5.91 -0.06
C ALA A 84 23.35 -4.44 0.23
N ARG A 85 23.85 -3.70 -0.76
CA ARG A 85 24.17 -2.27 -0.67
C ARG A 85 23.20 -1.39 -1.47
N SER A 86 22.04 -1.95 -1.84
CA SER A 86 21.00 -1.20 -2.55
C SER A 86 20.27 -0.21 -1.65
N SER A 87 19.64 0.81 -2.23
CA SER A 87 18.78 1.76 -1.49
C SER A 87 17.69 1.06 -0.68
N LEU A 88 17.10 -0.02 -1.21
CA LEU A 88 16.18 -0.89 -0.48
C LEU A 88 16.85 -1.53 0.74
N ALA A 89 17.99 -2.20 0.56
CA ALA A 89 18.68 -2.90 1.64
C ALA A 89 19.18 -1.95 2.74
N VAL A 90 19.75 -0.81 2.35
CA VAL A 90 20.23 0.22 3.29
C VAL A 90 19.07 0.81 4.06
N GLY A 91 18.00 1.23 3.38
CA GLY A 91 16.87 1.89 4.04
C GLY A 91 16.06 0.94 4.95
N LEU A 92 15.85 -0.31 4.53
CA LEU A 92 15.25 -1.33 5.38
C LEU A 92 16.16 -1.69 6.58
N GLY A 93 17.48 -1.65 6.39
CA GLY A 93 18.45 -1.82 7.48
C GLY A 93 18.28 -0.76 8.57
N LEU A 94 18.09 0.51 8.18
CA LEU A 94 17.81 1.58 9.15
C LEU A 94 16.55 1.32 9.97
N VAL A 95 15.49 0.77 9.35
CA VAL A 95 14.26 0.41 10.07
C VAL A 95 14.49 -0.78 11.00
N ARG A 96 15.19 -1.82 10.53
CA ARG A 96 15.58 -2.98 11.36
C ARG A 96 16.35 -2.56 12.61
N ASP A 97 17.27 -1.62 12.45
CA ASP A 97 18.21 -1.18 13.49
C ASP A 97 17.59 -0.10 14.41
N GLY A 98 16.30 0.23 14.23
CA GLY A 98 15.57 1.22 15.04
C GLY A 98 15.88 2.68 14.72
N ALA A 99 16.74 2.94 13.71
CA ALA A 99 17.08 4.27 13.24
C ALA A 99 16.00 4.88 12.32
N GLY A 100 14.99 4.09 11.91
CA GLY A 100 13.83 4.54 11.14
C GLY A 100 12.54 3.91 11.66
N ALA A 101 11.43 4.65 11.62
CA ALA A 101 10.14 4.20 12.13
C ALA A 101 9.33 3.39 11.09
N ALA A 102 9.55 3.69 9.81
CA ALA A 102 8.91 3.02 8.70
C ALA A 102 9.74 3.18 7.43
N PHE A 103 9.48 2.33 6.45
CA PHE A 103 10.09 2.39 5.13
C PHE A 103 9.06 2.70 4.04
N VAL A 104 9.39 3.57 3.10
CA VAL A 104 8.58 3.90 1.91
C VAL A 104 9.40 3.64 0.64
N SER A 105 8.81 2.96 -0.33
CA SER A 105 9.41 2.81 -1.67
C SER A 105 8.34 2.79 -2.76
N ALA A 106 8.66 3.40 -3.91
CA ALA A 106 7.92 3.25 -5.16
C ALA A 106 8.57 2.23 -6.10
N GLY A 107 9.50 1.41 -5.60
CA GLY A 107 10.17 0.36 -6.35
C GLY A 107 9.24 -0.79 -6.73
N SER A 108 9.78 -1.75 -7.49
CA SER A 108 9.07 -2.99 -7.84
C SER A 108 8.51 -3.67 -6.57
N THR A 109 7.18 -3.85 -6.51
CA THR A 109 6.48 -4.42 -5.34
C THR A 109 7.09 -5.74 -4.88
N GLY A 110 7.41 -6.64 -5.82
CA GLY A 110 8.02 -7.94 -5.50
C GLY A 110 9.43 -7.81 -4.95
N ALA A 111 10.23 -6.87 -5.47
CA ALA A 111 11.56 -6.57 -4.95
C ALA A 111 11.51 -5.95 -3.55
N VAL A 112 10.59 -4.99 -3.33
CA VAL A 112 10.39 -4.38 -2.01
C VAL A 112 9.93 -5.44 -1.01
N ALA A 113 8.96 -6.27 -1.35
CA ALA A 113 8.47 -7.34 -0.48
C ALA A 113 9.57 -8.37 -0.15
N ALA A 114 10.37 -8.78 -1.13
CA ALA A 114 11.47 -9.72 -0.92
C ALA A 114 12.57 -9.13 -0.02
N CYS A 115 13.03 -7.91 -0.31
CA CYS A 115 14.03 -7.22 0.52
C CYS A 115 13.51 -6.95 1.93
N ALA A 116 12.26 -6.53 2.08
CA ALA A 116 11.67 -6.26 3.39
C ALA A 116 11.54 -7.54 4.22
N THR A 117 11.14 -8.65 3.60
CA THR A 117 11.08 -9.96 4.26
C THR A 117 12.46 -10.41 4.72
N ASP A 118 13.48 -10.28 3.87
CA ASP A 118 14.87 -10.64 4.20
C ASP A 118 15.45 -9.80 5.33
N ARG A 119 15.24 -8.48 5.29
CA ARG A 119 15.87 -7.53 6.21
C ARG A 119 15.14 -7.40 7.54
N LEU A 120 13.81 -7.37 7.52
CA LEU A 120 13.00 -7.17 8.72
C LEU A 120 12.54 -8.51 9.32
N GLY A 121 12.35 -9.53 8.49
CA GLY A 121 11.66 -10.76 8.89
C GLY A 121 10.16 -10.58 9.00
N THR A 122 9.44 -11.71 9.15
CA THR A 122 8.00 -11.71 9.39
C THR A 122 7.68 -11.61 10.88
N ALA A 123 6.51 -11.06 11.20
CA ALA A 123 5.98 -11.11 12.55
C ALA A 123 5.79 -12.58 12.99
N PRO A 124 5.81 -12.87 14.31
CA PRO A 124 5.60 -14.23 14.82
C PRO A 124 4.37 -14.90 14.21
N ALA A 125 4.53 -16.17 13.85
CA ALA A 125 3.51 -17.00 13.18
C ALA A 125 3.08 -16.55 11.76
N VAL A 126 3.48 -15.38 11.26
CA VAL A 126 3.19 -14.98 9.88
C VAL A 126 4.13 -15.68 8.91
N LEU A 127 3.55 -16.41 7.94
CA LEU A 127 4.30 -17.18 6.95
C LEU A 127 4.92 -16.29 5.87
N ARG A 128 4.14 -15.32 5.38
CA ARG A 128 4.52 -14.39 4.32
C ARG A 128 3.83 -13.04 4.54
N PRO A 129 4.47 -11.93 4.14
CA PRO A 129 3.77 -10.65 4.14
C PRO A 129 2.76 -10.57 3.00
N ALA A 130 1.78 -9.68 3.16
CA ALA A 130 0.75 -9.40 2.16
C ALA A 130 0.56 -7.90 1.98
N LEU A 131 0.32 -7.49 0.74
CA LEU A 131 0.12 -6.08 0.40
C LEU A 131 -1.36 -5.71 0.57
N ALA A 132 -1.65 -4.80 1.48
CA ALA A 132 -2.99 -4.31 1.76
C ALA A 132 -3.23 -2.93 1.11
N VAL A 133 -4.32 -2.81 0.37
CA VAL A 133 -4.75 -1.55 -0.27
C VAL A 133 -6.16 -1.21 0.18
N ALA A 134 -6.35 0.00 0.69
CA ALA A 134 -7.68 0.52 1.00
C ALA A 134 -8.30 1.15 -0.26
N LEU A 135 -9.42 0.59 -0.72
CA LEU A 135 -10.16 1.03 -1.90
C LEU A 135 -11.47 1.71 -1.45
N PRO A 136 -11.80 2.91 -1.95
CA PRO A 136 -13.08 3.54 -1.67
C PRO A 136 -14.25 2.68 -2.14
N THR A 137 -15.35 2.71 -1.40
CA THR A 137 -16.56 1.99 -1.79
C THR A 137 -17.70 2.94 -2.17
N THR A 138 -18.64 2.46 -2.97
CA THR A 138 -19.86 3.20 -3.33
C THR A 138 -20.82 3.36 -2.15
N ALA A 139 -20.76 2.48 -1.15
CA ALA A 139 -21.49 2.60 0.12
C ALA A 139 -20.88 3.66 1.07
N GLY A 140 -19.72 4.23 0.73
CA GLY A 140 -18.94 5.09 1.61
C GLY A 140 -17.88 4.31 2.40
N GLY A 141 -16.87 5.01 2.91
CA GLY A 141 -15.72 4.38 3.54
C GLY A 141 -14.82 3.64 2.53
N ALA A 142 -14.08 2.64 3.00
CA ALA A 142 -13.14 1.87 2.20
C ALA A 142 -13.18 0.36 2.53
N THR A 143 -12.89 -0.48 1.54
CA THR A 143 -12.61 -1.91 1.71
C THR A 143 -11.12 -2.17 1.59
N VAL A 144 -10.58 -3.15 2.31
CA VAL A 144 -9.17 -3.56 2.23
C VAL A 144 -9.03 -4.74 1.28
N LEU A 145 -8.40 -4.54 0.13
CA LEU A 145 -7.99 -5.63 -0.76
C LEU A 145 -6.63 -6.18 -0.30
N ILE A 146 -6.54 -7.48 -0.03
CA ILE A 146 -5.31 -8.14 0.43
C ILE A 146 -5.27 -9.61 -0.04
N ASP A 147 -4.26 -10.12 -0.73
CA ASP A 147 -3.00 -9.52 -1.12
C ASP A 147 -3.09 -8.85 -2.49
N ALA A 148 -2.56 -7.63 -2.63
CA ALA A 148 -2.53 -6.87 -3.86
C ALA A 148 -1.22 -7.03 -4.67
N GLY A 149 -0.33 -7.97 -4.31
CA GLY A 149 0.79 -8.36 -5.17
C GLY A 149 2.11 -8.71 -4.48
N ALA A 150 2.14 -8.88 -3.16
CA ALA A 150 3.37 -9.27 -2.45
C ALA A 150 3.70 -10.76 -2.59
N THR A 151 2.68 -11.62 -2.52
CA THR A 151 2.77 -13.08 -2.55
C THR A 151 1.87 -13.59 -3.68
N VAL A 152 2.49 -13.84 -4.85
CA VAL A 152 1.80 -14.24 -6.09
C VAL A 152 1.10 -15.59 -5.95
N ASP A 153 1.79 -16.60 -5.40
CA ASP A 153 1.30 -17.97 -5.28
C ASP A 153 1.26 -18.44 -3.80
N PRO A 154 0.27 -17.96 -3.01
CA PRO A 154 0.13 -18.33 -1.61
C PRO A 154 -0.51 -19.71 -1.41
N THR A 155 -0.29 -20.30 -0.23
CA THR A 155 -1.05 -21.48 0.22
C THR A 155 -2.41 -21.07 0.83
N PRO A 156 -3.37 -22.00 1.02
CA PRO A 156 -4.63 -21.71 1.70
C PRO A 156 -4.44 -21.13 3.11
N GLU A 157 -3.45 -21.60 3.85
CA GLU A 157 -3.10 -21.14 5.19
C GLU A 157 -2.60 -19.69 5.15
N MET A 158 -1.82 -19.34 4.13
CA MET A 158 -1.39 -17.95 3.91
C MET A 158 -2.60 -17.03 3.64
N LEU A 159 -3.57 -17.44 2.81
CA LEU A 159 -4.82 -16.68 2.61
C LEU A 159 -5.58 -16.48 3.93
N ALA A 160 -5.67 -17.52 4.76
CA ALA A 160 -6.29 -17.44 6.07
C ALA A 160 -5.56 -16.44 7.00
N GLN A 161 -4.22 -16.35 6.91
CA GLN A 161 -3.45 -15.32 7.61
C GLN A 161 -3.66 -13.93 7.04
N PHE A 162 -3.72 -13.78 5.73
CA PHE A 162 -3.98 -12.49 5.06
C PHE A 162 -5.32 -11.93 5.49
N ALA A 163 -6.33 -12.77 5.67
CA ALA A 163 -7.62 -12.39 6.26
C ALA A 163 -7.50 -11.79 7.65
N LEU A 164 -6.71 -12.41 8.53
CA LEU A 164 -6.48 -11.91 9.89
C LEU A 164 -5.68 -10.59 9.88
N LEU A 165 -4.68 -10.47 9.00
CA LEU A 165 -3.91 -9.24 8.80
C LEU A 165 -4.81 -8.10 8.31
N GLY A 166 -5.59 -8.34 7.26
CA GLY A 166 -6.53 -7.37 6.70
C GLY A 166 -7.60 -6.94 7.70
N ALA A 167 -8.20 -7.88 8.43
CA ALA A 167 -9.18 -7.56 9.49
C ALA A 167 -8.58 -6.66 10.58
N SER A 168 -7.32 -6.90 10.94
CA SER A 168 -6.64 -6.06 11.94
C SER A 168 -6.32 -4.68 11.40
N TYR A 169 -5.89 -4.59 10.14
CA TYR A 169 -5.69 -3.30 9.47
C TYR A 169 -7.00 -2.51 9.41
N ALA A 170 -8.11 -3.14 9.02
CA ALA A 170 -9.42 -2.50 9.00
C ALA A 170 -9.85 -1.99 10.41
N ARG A 171 -9.59 -2.76 11.47
CA ARG A 171 -9.86 -2.33 12.86
C ARG A 171 -8.98 -1.17 13.30
N LEU A 172 -7.68 -1.32 13.16
CA LEU A 172 -6.69 -0.43 13.78
C LEU A 172 -6.48 0.86 12.98
N VAL A 173 -6.61 0.78 11.65
CA VAL A 173 -6.33 1.89 10.73
C VAL A 173 -7.62 2.52 10.21
N LEU A 174 -8.61 1.71 9.82
CA LEU A 174 -9.87 2.22 9.29
C LEU A 174 -10.97 2.39 10.35
N GLY A 175 -10.72 1.99 11.60
CA GLY A 175 -11.66 2.12 12.72
C GLY A 175 -12.88 1.19 12.62
N VAL A 176 -12.84 0.15 11.79
CA VAL A 176 -13.94 -0.80 11.62
C VAL A 176 -13.90 -1.83 12.75
N ALA A 177 -14.72 -1.65 13.79
CA ALA A 177 -14.66 -2.46 15.02
C ALA A 177 -14.75 -3.98 14.79
N ASP A 178 -15.71 -4.43 13.97
CA ASP A 178 -15.90 -5.84 13.62
C ASP A 178 -16.01 -6.04 12.10
N PRO A 179 -14.85 -6.12 11.40
CA PRO A 179 -14.78 -6.09 9.95
C PRO A 179 -15.27 -7.41 9.34
N ARG A 180 -16.15 -7.29 8.36
CA ARG A 180 -16.60 -8.38 7.50
C ARG A 180 -15.50 -8.76 6.53
N VAL A 181 -15.13 -10.03 6.52
CA VAL A 181 -14.08 -10.56 5.66
C VAL A 181 -14.69 -11.40 4.54
N GLY A 182 -14.50 -10.97 3.29
CA GLY A 182 -14.85 -11.72 2.09
C GLY A 182 -13.63 -12.44 1.50
N LEU A 183 -13.89 -13.54 0.78
CA LEU A 183 -12.89 -14.25 -0.03
C LEU A 183 -13.20 -14.02 -1.50
N LEU A 184 -12.29 -13.42 -2.26
CA LEU A 184 -12.51 -13.18 -3.68
C LEU A 184 -12.61 -14.52 -4.44
N SER A 185 -13.67 -14.66 -5.23
CA SER A 185 -13.95 -15.86 -6.01
C SER A 185 -14.61 -15.50 -7.35
N ILE A 186 -14.81 -16.52 -8.18
CA ILE A 186 -15.52 -16.44 -9.46
C ILE A 186 -17.05 -16.57 -9.31
N GLY A 187 -17.54 -16.65 -8.07
CA GLY A 187 -18.95 -16.83 -7.76
C GLY A 187 -19.23 -16.71 -6.27
N ALA A 188 -20.43 -16.24 -5.92
CA ALA A 188 -20.87 -16.12 -4.53
C ALA A 188 -21.29 -17.47 -3.90
N GLU A 189 -21.57 -18.49 -4.71
CA GLU A 189 -22.05 -19.79 -4.23
C GLU A 189 -20.92 -20.62 -3.58
N PRO A 190 -21.22 -21.36 -2.48
CA PRO A 190 -20.24 -22.24 -1.84
C PRO A 190 -19.64 -23.25 -2.83
N GLY A 191 -18.32 -23.45 -2.75
CA GLY A 191 -17.60 -24.41 -3.60
C GLY A 191 -17.23 -23.91 -5.01
N LYS A 192 -17.62 -22.70 -5.41
CA LYS A 192 -17.04 -22.04 -6.58
C LYS A 192 -15.62 -21.53 -6.29
N GLY A 193 -14.82 -21.38 -7.35
CA GLY A 193 -13.41 -20.99 -7.25
C GLY A 193 -12.45 -22.14 -7.56
N ASN A 194 -11.16 -21.85 -7.48
CA ASN A 194 -10.11 -22.83 -7.73
C ASN A 194 -9.80 -23.65 -6.46
N ARG A 195 -8.80 -24.55 -6.53
CA ARG A 195 -8.38 -25.38 -5.38
C ARG A 195 -7.92 -24.54 -4.19
N LEU A 196 -7.24 -23.42 -4.44
CA LEU A 196 -6.75 -22.50 -3.41
C LEU A 196 -7.93 -21.85 -2.68
N THR A 197 -8.84 -21.20 -3.43
CA THR A 197 -10.01 -20.50 -2.89
C THR A 197 -10.90 -21.43 -2.07
N ARG A 198 -11.23 -22.62 -2.61
CA ARG A 198 -12.07 -23.59 -1.88
C ARG A 198 -11.46 -24.06 -0.56
N ARG A 199 -10.15 -24.30 -0.52
CA ARG A 199 -9.46 -24.72 0.71
C ARG A 199 -9.34 -23.58 1.71
N ALA A 200 -9.06 -22.37 1.23
CA ALA A 200 -9.02 -21.18 2.07
C ALA A 200 -10.38 -20.90 2.70
N GLU A 201 -11.49 -21.08 1.97
CA GLU A 201 -12.85 -20.92 2.49
C GLU A 201 -13.11 -21.82 3.71
N ILE A 202 -12.70 -23.09 3.66
CA ILE A 202 -12.83 -24.03 4.78
C ILE A 202 -12.08 -23.50 6.02
N LEU A 203 -10.85 -23.02 5.83
CA LEU A 203 -10.03 -22.48 6.92
C LEU A 203 -10.64 -21.20 7.50
N LEU A 204 -11.10 -20.28 6.65
CA LEU A 204 -11.66 -18.99 7.05
C LEU A 204 -12.91 -19.13 7.92
N ARG A 205 -13.75 -20.14 7.66
CA ARG A 205 -14.91 -20.47 8.48
C ARG A 205 -14.56 -20.90 9.91
N GLY A 206 -13.36 -21.46 10.11
CA GLY A 206 -12.87 -21.88 11.42
C GLY A 206 -12.12 -20.80 12.20
N LEU A 207 -11.93 -19.61 11.62
CA LEU A 207 -11.20 -18.52 12.25
C LEU A 207 -12.14 -17.59 13.05
N PRO A 208 -11.61 -16.87 14.07
CA PRO A 208 -12.36 -15.86 14.82
C PRO A 208 -12.52 -14.57 14.00
N LEU A 209 -13.21 -14.68 12.86
CA LEU A 209 -13.47 -13.63 11.90
C LEU A 209 -14.97 -13.57 11.62
N ARG A 210 -15.48 -12.37 11.34
CA ARG A 210 -16.80 -12.20 10.73
C ARG A 210 -16.70 -12.53 9.25
N PHE A 211 -16.63 -13.81 8.92
CA PHE A 211 -16.50 -14.27 7.54
C PHE A 211 -17.81 -14.08 6.78
N HIS A 212 -17.80 -13.18 5.79
CA HIS A 212 -18.93 -12.90 4.90
C HIS A 212 -19.19 -14.06 3.94
N GLY A 213 -18.13 -14.74 3.48
CA GLY A 213 -18.20 -15.74 2.42
C GLY A 213 -17.50 -15.29 1.14
N PRO A 214 -17.72 -16.01 0.03
CA PRO A 214 -17.20 -15.63 -1.28
C PRO A 214 -17.74 -14.27 -1.73
N VAL A 215 -16.90 -13.51 -2.44
CA VAL A 215 -17.22 -12.19 -3.01
C VAL A 215 -16.77 -12.20 -4.48
N GLU A 216 -17.61 -11.68 -5.38
CA GLU A 216 -17.29 -11.61 -6.81
C GLU A 216 -16.49 -10.34 -7.16
N GLY A 217 -15.80 -10.36 -8.30
CA GLY A 217 -15.02 -9.20 -8.77
C GLY A 217 -15.84 -7.93 -8.97
N GLY A 218 -17.14 -8.05 -9.31
CA GLY A 218 -18.05 -6.92 -9.45
C GLY A 218 -18.40 -6.23 -8.13
N ASP A 219 -18.27 -6.96 -7.01
CA ASP A 219 -18.65 -6.47 -5.68
C ASP A 219 -17.50 -5.79 -4.93
N VAL A 220 -16.29 -5.76 -5.51
CA VAL A 220 -15.10 -5.26 -4.83
C VAL A 220 -15.28 -3.84 -4.30
N LEU A 221 -15.97 -2.97 -5.03
CA LEU A 221 -16.18 -1.57 -4.65
C LEU A 221 -17.56 -1.29 -4.05
N THR A 222 -18.39 -2.31 -3.78
CA THR A 222 -19.77 -2.10 -3.32
C THR A 222 -19.88 -1.89 -1.81
N GLY A 223 -18.86 -2.28 -1.04
CA GLY A 223 -18.88 -2.25 0.43
C GLY A 223 -19.55 -3.48 1.05
N VAL A 224 -19.72 -4.56 0.27
CA VAL A 224 -20.26 -5.84 0.75
C VAL A 224 -19.41 -6.45 1.87
N ALA A 225 -18.09 -6.24 1.81
CA ALA A 225 -17.12 -6.65 2.81
C ALA A 225 -16.13 -5.51 3.09
N ASP A 226 -15.64 -5.46 4.33
CA ASP A 226 -14.67 -4.46 4.80
C ASP A 226 -13.23 -4.89 4.47
N VAL A 227 -13.02 -6.20 4.29
CA VAL A 227 -11.75 -6.81 3.83
C VAL A 227 -12.08 -7.85 2.78
N ILE A 228 -11.38 -7.82 1.64
CA ILE A 228 -11.50 -8.79 0.57
C ILE A 228 -10.16 -9.49 0.40
N VAL A 229 -10.16 -10.80 0.63
CA VAL A 229 -8.95 -11.62 0.67
C VAL A 229 -8.74 -12.34 -0.66
N THR A 230 -7.53 -12.35 -1.19
CA THR A 230 -7.17 -13.00 -2.45
C THR A 230 -5.68 -13.35 -2.51
N ASP A 231 -5.28 -14.19 -3.47
CA ASP A 231 -3.87 -14.31 -3.85
C ASP A 231 -3.34 -13.05 -4.53
N GLY A 232 -2.02 -12.83 -4.42
CA GLY A 232 -1.37 -11.63 -4.92
C GLY A 232 -1.44 -11.47 -6.44
N PHE A 233 -1.54 -12.57 -7.20
CA PHE A 233 -1.72 -12.48 -8.64
C PHE A 233 -3.07 -11.86 -8.98
N THR A 234 -4.15 -12.49 -8.50
CA THR A 234 -5.53 -12.07 -8.71
C THR A 234 -5.76 -10.68 -8.14
N GLY A 235 -5.29 -10.40 -6.93
CA GLY A 235 -5.48 -9.10 -6.28
C GLY A 235 -4.80 -7.96 -7.04
N ASN A 236 -3.60 -8.17 -7.57
CA ASN A 236 -2.94 -7.16 -8.41
C ASN A 236 -3.68 -6.93 -9.73
N VAL A 237 -4.23 -7.98 -10.35
CA VAL A 237 -5.09 -7.85 -11.55
C VAL A 237 -6.34 -7.04 -11.23
N VAL A 238 -7.03 -7.36 -10.12
CA VAL A 238 -8.22 -6.61 -9.67
C VAL A 238 -7.89 -5.14 -9.41
N LEU A 239 -6.83 -4.86 -8.66
CA LEU A 239 -6.41 -3.49 -8.34
C LEU A 239 -6.18 -2.67 -9.61
N LYS A 240 -5.37 -3.19 -10.55
CA LYS A 240 -5.07 -2.51 -11.81
C LYS A 240 -6.29 -2.36 -12.71
N ASN A 241 -7.19 -3.33 -12.69
CA ASN A 241 -8.45 -3.24 -13.41
C ASN A 241 -9.33 -2.11 -12.84
N VAL A 242 -9.48 -2.04 -11.51
CA VAL A 242 -10.20 -0.95 -10.84
C VAL A 242 -9.61 0.41 -11.21
N GLU A 243 -8.30 0.60 -11.07
CA GLU A 243 -7.62 1.86 -11.42
C GLU A 243 -7.82 2.21 -12.91
N GLY A 244 -7.68 1.23 -13.80
CA GLY A 244 -7.83 1.39 -15.24
C GLY A 244 -9.26 1.75 -15.65
N THR A 245 -10.25 1.04 -15.13
CA THR A 245 -11.68 1.28 -15.39
C THR A 245 -12.08 2.67 -14.89
N VAL A 246 -11.73 3.03 -13.65
CA VAL A 246 -12.05 4.36 -13.11
C VAL A 246 -11.45 5.46 -13.98
N ARG A 247 -10.17 5.37 -14.34
CA ARG A 247 -9.50 6.35 -15.21
C ARG A 247 -10.19 6.47 -16.57
N ALA A 248 -10.56 5.34 -17.18
CA ALA A 248 -11.24 5.33 -18.48
C ALA A 248 -12.64 5.97 -18.38
N THR A 249 -13.43 5.62 -17.37
CA THR A 249 -14.77 6.19 -17.14
C THR A 249 -14.69 7.70 -16.91
N LEU A 250 -13.75 8.18 -16.08
CA LEU A 250 -13.58 9.60 -15.83
C LEU A 250 -13.18 10.37 -17.09
N ALA A 251 -12.32 9.80 -17.94
CA ALA A 251 -11.93 10.41 -19.21
C ALA A 251 -13.09 10.50 -20.22
N LEU A 252 -13.93 9.47 -20.30
CA LEU A 252 -15.13 9.48 -21.13
C LEU A 252 -16.12 10.54 -20.63
N LEU A 253 -16.39 10.60 -19.32
CA LEU A 253 -17.28 11.60 -18.73
C LEU A 253 -16.77 13.03 -18.94
N ALA A 254 -15.45 13.26 -18.80
CA ALA A 254 -14.86 14.57 -19.05
C ALA A 254 -15.05 15.03 -20.51
N THR A 255 -14.96 14.09 -21.46
CA THR A 255 -15.19 14.36 -22.88
C THR A 255 -16.63 14.76 -23.15
N GLU A 256 -17.60 14.03 -22.58
CA GLU A 256 -19.03 14.32 -22.77
C GLU A 256 -19.45 15.64 -22.09
N VAL A 257 -18.93 15.94 -20.89
CA VAL A 257 -19.15 17.23 -20.22
C VAL A 257 -18.54 18.38 -21.05
N GLY A 258 -17.35 18.18 -21.62
CA GLY A 258 -16.71 19.16 -22.50
C GLY A 258 -17.48 19.42 -23.80
N ARG A 259 -18.13 18.38 -24.37
CA ARG A 259 -19.02 18.52 -25.54
C ARG A 259 -20.31 19.28 -25.21
N GLY A 260 -20.89 19.06 -24.03
CA GLY A 260 -22.10 19.76 -23.57
C GLY A 260 -21.90 21.26 -23.28
N ALA A 261 -20.66 21.69 -23.02
CA ALA A 261 -20.30 23.08 -22.72
C ALA A 261 -20.42 24.04 -23.93
N GLY A 262 -20.65 23.53 -25.14
CA GLY A 262 -20.93 24.32 -26.35
C GLY A 262 -22.41 24.65 -26.60
N THR A 263 -23.30 24.33 -25.65
CA THR A 263 -24.74 24.63 -25.71
C THR A 263 -25.13 25.56 -24.54
N ASP A 264 -26.24 26.31 -24.65
CA ASP A 264 -26.71 27.35 -23.70
C ASP A 264 -26.93 26.92 -22.22
N ALA A 265 -26.51 25.71 -21.84
CA ALA A 265 -26.62 25.12 -20.50
C ALA A 265 -25.41 25.41 -19.58
N GLY A 266 -24.85 26.62 -19.63
CA GLY A 266 -23.60 27.01 -18.94
C GLY A 266 -23.57 26.80 -17.41
N ALA A 267 -24.72 26.78 -16.74
CA ALA A 267 -24.81 26.51 -15.30
C ALA A 267 -24.76 25.01 -14.95
N GLY A 268 -25.29 24.13 -15.81
CA GLY A 268 -25.30 22.67 -15.59
C GLY A 268 -23.95 22.01 -15.88
N ALA A 269 -23.21 22.54 -16.86
CA ALA A 269 -21.87 22.06 -17.21
C ALA A 269 -20.85 22.27 -16.07
N GLY A 270 -20.96 23.39 -15.34
CA GLY A 270 -20.09 23.70 -14.19
C GLY A 270 -20.29 22.74 -13.01
N ALA A 271 -21.54 22.46 -12.65
CA ALA A 271 -21.89 21.53 -11.57
C ALA A 271 -21.49 20.07 -11.90
N GLY A 272 -21.65 19.66 -13.16
CA GLY A 272 -21.20 18.35 -13.65
C GLY A 272 -19.68 18.18 -13.58
N ALA A 273 -18.93 19.20 -13.99
CA ALA A 273 -17.47 19.20 -13.90
C ALA A 273 -16.97 19.11 -12.45
N GLU A 274 -17.62 19.81 -11.51
CA GLU A 274 -17.24 19.75 -10.09
C GLU A 274 -17.56 18.39 -9.46
N ALA A 275 -18.73 17.81 -9.76
CA ALA A 275 -19.08 16.46 -9.33
C ALA A 275 -18.08 15.42 -9.86
N LEU A 276 -17.68 15.53 -11.13
CA LEU A 276 -16.67 14.66 -11.73
C LEU A 276 -15.31 14.80 -11.02
N ARG A 277 -14.88 16.01 -10.69
CA ARG A 277 -13.64 16.25 -9.93
C ARG A 277 -13.71 15.63 -8.54
N ARG A 278 -14.85 15.72 -7.84
CA ARG A 278 -15.02 15.09 -6.51
C ARG A 278 -14.93 13.57 -6.58
N VAL A 279 -15.55 12.95 -7.59
CA VAL A 279 -15.45 11.49 -7.80
C VAL A 279 -14.03 11.09 -8.18
N ALA A 280 -13.39 11.85 -9.09
CA ALA A 280 -12.00 11.61 -9.48
C ALA A 280 -11.06 11.65 -8.28
N GLY A 281 -11.20 12.66 -7.41
CA GLY A 281 -10.38 12.78 -6.20
C GLY A 281 -10.55 11.62 -5.22
N ARG A 282 -11.72 10.97 -5.17
CA ARG A 282 -11.94 9.82 -4.29
C ARG A 282 -11.17 8.58 -4.73
N TYR A 283 -10.91 8.41 -6.02
CA TYR A 283 -10.22 7.23 -6.57
C TYR A 283 -8.84 7.55 -7.10
N ASP A 284 -8.36 8.77 -6.85
CA ASP A 284 -7.03 9.18 -7.22
C ASP A 284 -6.00 8.34 -6.44
N PRO A 285 -5.10 7.59 -7.10
CA PRO A 285 -4.01 6.90 -6.42
C PRO A 285 -3.17 7.86 -5.56
N GLU A 286 -3.12 9.16 -5.92
CA GLU A 286 -2.44 10.20 -5.14
C GLU A 286 -3.08 10.45 -3.76
N THR A 287 -4.38 10.15 -3.55
CA THR A 287 -5.07 10.43 -2.28
C THR A 287 -4.92 9.34 -1.22
N HIS A 288 -4.62 8.10 -1.62
CA HIS A 288 -4.53 6.96 -0.71
C HIS A 288 -3.12 6.76 -0.12
N GLY A 289 -2.09 7.33 -0.74
CA GLY A 289 -0.72 7.32 -0.19
C GLY A 289 0.01 5.99 -0.28
N GLY A 290 -0.48 5.01 -1.06
CA GLY A 290 0.19 3.72 -1.25
C GLY A 290 -0.38 2.58 -0.41
N ALA A 291 0.29 1.44 -0.49
CA ALA A 291 -0.15 0.16 0.03
C ALA A 291 0.68 -0.28 1.23
N ALA A 292 0.04 -0.79 2.29
CA ALA A 292 0.76 -1.26 3.48
C ALA A 292 1.19 -2.72 3.29
N LEU A 293 2.47 -3.02 3.45
CA LEU A 293 2.97 -4.40 3.45
C LEU A 293 2.89 -4.98 4.86
N LEU A 294 1.85 -5.78 5.11
CA LEU A 294 1.51 -6.29 6.43
C LEU A 294 2.24 -7.61 6.72
N GLY A 295 2.44 -7.91 8.00
CA GLY A 295 2.99 -9.20 8.46
C GLY A 295 4.51 -9.24 8.58
N LEU A 296 5.19 -8.10 8.43
CA LEU A 296 6.61 -7.92 8.76
C LEU A 296 6.78 -7.52 10.23
N THR A 297 8.00 -7.50 10.77
CA THR A 297 8.30 -6.94 12.11
C THR A 297 8.39 -5.41 12.14
N GLY A 298 8.49 -4.77 10.96
CA GLY A 298 8.51 -3.31 10.80
C GLY A 298 7.49 -2.81 9.79
N THR A 299 7.25 -1.49 9.77
CA THR A 299 6.27 -0.85 8.90
C THR A 299 6.86 -0.54 7.53
N VAL A 300 6.21 -1.04 6.48
CA VAL A 300 6.62 -0.81 5.08
C VAL A 300 5.42 -0.36 4.26
N VAL A 301 5.56 0.75 3.54
CA VAL A 301 4.56 1.28 2.59
C VAL A 301 5.14 1.25 1.19
N VAL A 302 4.38 0.67 0.26
CA VAL A 302 4.72 0.57 -1.16
C VAL A 302 3.84 1.54 -1.94
N ALA A 303 4.44 2.57 -2.52
CA ALA A 303 3.78 3.46 -3.46
C ALA A 303 3.78 2.85 -4.87
N HIS A 304 2.87 3.31 -5.74
CA HIS A 304 2.83 2.84 -7.14
C HIS A 304 4.11 3.26 -7.88
N GLY A 305 4.59 2.49 -8.85
CA GLY A 305 5.81 2.81 -9.61
C GLY A 305 5.78 4.20 -10.29
N SER A 306 4.62 4.59 -10.81
CA SER A 306 4.36 5.89 -11.44
C SER A 306 4.01 7.00 -10.45
N SER A 307 4.30 6.84 -9.16
CA SER A 307 3.98 7.83 -8.13
C SER A 307 4.72 9.13 -8.37
N ARG A 308 4.02 10.24 -8.16
CA ARG A 308 4.58 11.60 -8.22
C ARG A 308 4.79 12.15 -6.82
N ALA A 309 5.40 13.33 -6.74
CA ALA A 309 5.74 13.99 -5.48
C ALA A 309 4.60 13.99 -4.45
N ARG A 310 3.37 14.32 -4.86
CA ARG A 310 2.20 14.35 -3.97
C ARG A 310 1.88 12.98 -3.37
N THR A 311 1.89 11.93 -4.19
CA THR A 311 1.69 10.54 -3.74
C THR A 311 2.75 10.12 -2.74
N ILE A 312 4.02 10.45 -3.01
CA ILE A 312 5.14 10.14 -2.12
C ILE A 312 5.03 10.90 -0.80
N ALA A 313 4.64 12.17 -0.85
CA ALA A 313 4.42 12.96 0.35
C ALA A 313 3.32 12.33 1.23
N ARG A 314 2.22 11.92 0.60
CA ARG A 314 1.12 11.23 1.27
C ARG A 314 1.55 9.86 1.81
N ALA A 315 2.38 9.12 1.08
CA ALA A 315 2.94 7.85 1.54
C ALA A 315 3.79 7.99 2.80
N CYS A 316 4.58 9.06 2.91
CA CYS A 316 5.34 9.36 4.12
C CYS A 316 4.42 9.64 5.32
N VAL A 317 3.30 10.34 5.10
CA VAL A 317 2.29 10.58 6.15
C VAL A 317 1.67 9.26 6.59
N VAL A 318 1.24 8.42 5.65
CA VAL A 318 0.67 7.10 5.94
C VAL A 318 1.68 6.24 6.70
N ALA A 319 2.94 6.20 6.27
CA ALA A 319 3.99 5.42 6.92
C ALA A 319 4.24 5.88 8.37
N ARG A 320 4.30 7.19 8.61
CA ARG A 320 4.41 7.76 9.97
C ARG A 320 3.22 7.35 10.84
N ASP A 321 2.01 7.48 10.32
CA ASP A 321 0.79 7.22 11.09
C ASP A 321 0.64 5.71 11.39
N LEU A 322 0.99 4.83 10.45
CA LEU A 322 1.05 3.39 10.65
C LEU A 322 2.12 2.98 11.69
N ALA A 323 3.28 3.62 11.67
CA ALA A 323 4.33 3.38 12.65
C ALA A 323 3.91 3.81 14.07
N ARG A 324 3.24 4.95 14.20
CA ARG A 324 2.69 5.44 15.48
C ARG A 324 1.56 4.58 16.03
N GLY A 325 0.76 3.97 15.16
CA GLY A 325 -0.36 3.11 15.54
C GLY A 325 0.06 1.73 16.09
N GLU A 326 1.37 1.40 16.07
CA GLU A 326 1.90 0.08 16.47
C GLU A 326 1.17 -1.09 15.79
N VAL A 327 0.62 -0.86 14.59
CA VAL A 327 -0.23 -1.84 13.89
C VAL A 327 0.52 -3.15 13.71
N VAL A 328 1.81 -3.07 13.42
CA VAL A 328 2.71 -4.20 13.22
C VAL A 328 3.01 -4.96 14.53
N ALA A 329 3.27 -4.25 15.64
CA ALA A 329 3.54 -4.88 16.94
C ALA A 329 2.30 -5.60 17.50
N ARG A 330 1.11 -5.01 17.32
CA ARG A 330 -0.18 -5.59 17.79
C ARG A 330 -0.69 -6.75 16.94
N LEU A 331 -0.10 -6.96 15.76
CA LEU A 331 -0.42 -8.07 14.86
C LEU A 331 0.27 -9.39 15.25
N GLY A 332 1.40 -9.34 15.96
CA GLY A 332 2.22 -10.50 16.35
C GLY A 332 1.65 -11.36 17.48
N ASP A 333 0.66 -10.86 18.23
CA ASP A 333 0.09 -11.53 19.43
C ASP A 333 -1.09 -12.47 19.13
N ARG A 334 -1.42 -12.74 17.86
CA ARG A 334 -2.57 -13.57 17.49
C ARG A 334 -2.19 -15.03 17.23
N PRO A 335 -3.04 -15.99 17.64
CA PRO A 335 -2.70 -17.42 17.62
C PRO A 335 -2.39 -17.90 16.21
N ALA A 336 -1.35 -18.72 16.09
CA ALA A 336 -0.94 -19.35 14.84
C ALA A 336 -2.09 -20.18 14.24
N VAL A 337 -2.40 -19.96 12.96
CA VAL A 337 -3.29 -20.82 12.18
C VAL A 337 -2.56 -22.14 11.97
N ARG A 338 -2.87 -23.16 12.79
CA ARG A 338 -2.34 -24.51 12.61
C ARG A 338 -3.33 -25.34 11.79
N PRO A 339 -2.85 -26.16 10.83
CA PRO A 339 -3.73 -27.12 10.18
C PRO A 339 -4.29 -28.09 11.22
N ALA A 340 -5.59 -28.41 11.12
CA ALA A 340 -6.13 -29.59 11.78
C ALA A 340 -5.40 -30.81 11.19
N ARG A 341 -4.84 -31.66 12.07
CA ARG A 341 -4.25 -32.94 11.68
C ARG A 341 -5.32 -33.89 11.14
#